data_AF-A0A937B1R8-F1
#
_entry.id   AF-A0A937B1R8-F1
#
_cell.length_a   1.000
_cell.length_b   1.000
_cell.length_c   1.000
_cell.angle_alpha   90.00
_cell.angle_beta   90.00
_cell.angle_gamma   90.00
#
_symmetry.space_group_name_H-M   'P 1'
#
loop_
_entity.id
_entity.type
_entity.pdbx_description
1 polymer ?
#
loop_
_entity_poly.entity_id
_entity_poly.type
_entity_poly.pdbx_seq_one_letter_code
_entity_poly.pdbx_strand_id
1 'polypeptide(L)' 'MAIPLIGTRAEIPCAAVYTGSSWIVEFKRALKTADTNRQDVDFSSLEDQIFGIGIFNKSNYQHGIKPNLVLKFKK' A
#
# COMPACT_ATOMS: atom_id res chain seq x y z
N MET A 1 5.53 0.23 24.70
CA MET A 1 5.16 1.38 23.88
C MET A 1 5.77 1.17 22.50
N ALA A 2 4.97 1.15 21.43
CA ALA A 2 5.51 1.01 20.08
C ALA A 2 6.25 2.30 19.72
N ILE A 3 7.55 2.20 19.47
CA ILE A 3 8.36 3.32 18.99
C ILE A 3 7.86 3.59 17.55
N PRO A 4 7.35 4.80 17.25
CA PRO A 4 6.97 5.11 15.89
C PRO A 4 8.22 5.06 15.00
N LEU A 5 8.12 4.43 13.85
CA LEU A 5 9.18 4.46 12.84
C LEU A 5 9.29 5.92 12.34
N ILE A 6 10.35 6.64 12.76
CA ILE A 6 10.62 8.02 12.34
C ILE A 6 11.51 7.95 11.09
N GLY A 7 10.96 8.35 9.94
CA GLY A 7 11.64 8.33 8.64
C GLY A 7 11.01 7.34 7.65
N THR A 8 11.24 7.60 6.35
CA THR A 8 10.93 6.71 5.20
C THR A 8 9.46 6.30 5.03
N ARG A 9 8.55 7.26 5.25
CA ARG A 9 7.14 7.06 4.95
C ARG A 9 6.93 7.46 3.49
N ALA A 10 6.70 6.50 2.61
CA ALA A 10 5.87 6.76 1.44
C ALA A 10 4.59 7.42 1.98
N GLU A 11 4.39 8.70 1.69
CA GLU A 11 3.14 9.37 2.02
C GLU A 11 2.05 8.71 1.15
N ILE A 12 1.36 7.73 1.74
CA ILE A 12 0.24 7.02 1.13
C ILE A 12 -1.04 7.45 1.87
N PRO A 13 -1.62 8.62 1.56
CA PRO A 13 -2.95 8.95 2.03
C PRO A 13 -3.94 7.84 1.67
N CYS A 14 -4.82 7.56 2.64
CA CYS A 14 -5.81 6.50 2.55
C CYS A 14 -7.17 7.03 3.00
N ALA A 15 -8.21 6.72 2.22
CA ALA A 15 -9.60 6.89 2.61
C ALA A 15 -10.24 5.50 2.74
N ALA A 16 -11.02 5.28 3.79
CA ALA A 16 -11.71 4.02 4.02
C ALA A 16 -13.16 4.27 4.42
N VAL A 17 -14.07 3.52 3.80
CA VAL A 17 -15.51 3.57 4.09
C VAL A 17 -15.99 2.15 4.38
N TYR A 18 -16.62 1.98 5.53
CA TYR A 18 -17.33 0.74 5.85
C TYR A 18 -18.76 0.83 5.32
N THR A 19 -19.17 -0.13 4.50
CA THR A 19 -20.46 -0.15 3.81
C THR A 19 -21.57 -0.84 4.61
N GLY A 20 -21.28 -1.26 5.85
CA GLY A 20 -22.16 -2.10 6.66
C GLY A 20 -21.84 -3.60 6.54
N SER A 21 -21.19 -4.03 5.46
CA SER A 21 -20.76 -5.44 5.25
C SER A 21 -19.34 -5.60 4.72
N SER A 22 -18.75 -4.55 4.14
CA SER A 22 -17.43 -4.58 3.54
C SER A 22 -16.69 -3.27 3.72
N TRP A 23 -15.38 -3.28 3.47
CA TRP A 23 -14.54 -2.08 3.43
C TRP A 23 -14.26 -1.71 1.98
N ILE A 24 -14.46 -0.43 1.65
CA ILE A 24 -13.90 0.21 0.46
C ILE A 24 -12.69 1.01 0.96
N VAL A 25 -11.52 0.75 0.38
CA VAL A 25 -10.28 1.44 0.75
C VAL A 25 -9.62 1.98 -0.51
N GLU A 26 -9.34 3.28 -0.49
CA GLU A 26 -8.68 3.98 -1.59
C GLU A 26 -7.34 4.52 -1.11
N PHE A 27 -6.28 4.18 -1.83
CA PHE A 27 -4.93 4.65 -1.57
C PHE A 27 -4.51 5.61 -2.67
N LYS A 28 -3.87 6.70 -2.29
CA LYS A 28 -3.19 7.60 -3.23
C LYS A 28 -1.72 7.70 -2.84
N ARG A 29 -0.84 7.78 -3.84
CA ARG A 29 0.59 8.06 -3.65
C ARG A 29 1.19 8.67 -4.90
N ALA A 30 2.35 9.32 -4.76
CA ALA A 30 3.17 9.70 -5.91
C ALA A 30 3.80 8.45 -6.57
N LEU A 31 4.04 8.52 -7.89
CA LEU A 31 4.74 7.46 -8.63
C LEU A 31 6.18 7.27 -8.09
N LYS A 32 6.83 8.38 -7.76
CA LYS A 32 8.16 8.44 -7.16
C LYS A 32 8.14 9.43 -6.02
N THR A 33 8.74 9.06 -4.90
CA THR A 33 8.93 9.96 -3.74
C THR A 33 10.30 10.63 -3.82
N ALA A 34 10.49 11.70 -3.05
CA ALA A 34 11.79 12.37 -2.95
C ALA A 34 12.76 11.66 -1.99
N ASP A 35 12.38 10.47 -1.47
CA ASP A 35 13.22 9.73 -0.54
C ASP A 35 14.51 9.26 -1.25
N THR A 36 15.65 9.58 -0.63
CA THR A 36 16.97 9.19 -1.10
C THR A 36 17.34 7.78 -0.64
N ASN A 37 16.65 7.26 0.38
CA ASN A 37 16.73 5.87 0.78
C ASN A 37 15.88 5.02 -0.18
N ARG A 38 16.46 3.92 -0.69
CA ARG A 38 15.80 3.02 -1.67
C ARG A 38 14.73 2.12 -1.03
N GLN A 39 13.85 2.69 -0.23
CA GLN A 39 12.79 1.97 0.47
C GLN A 39 11.45 2.09 -0.26
N ASP A 40 11.23 3.21 -0.94
CA ASP A 40 10.04 3.42 -1.76
C ASP A 40 10.25 2.86 -3.16
N VAL A 41 9.25 2.13 -3.65
CA VAL A 41 9.24 1.67 -5.04
C VAL A 41 9.06 2.86 -5.99
N ASP A 42 9.87 2.91 -7.06
CA ASP A 42 9.79 3.93 -8.11
C ASP A 42 8.94 3.40 -9.28
N PHE A 43 7.74 3.98 -9.46
CA PHE A 43 6.83 3.63 -10.53
C PHE A 43 6.99 4.49 -11.79
N SER A 44 8.07 5.29 -11.91
CA SER A 44 8.25 6.21 -13.04
C SER A 44 8.32 5.50 -14.40
N SER A 45 8.70 4.22 -14.45
CA SER A 45 8.72 3.46 -15.71
C SER A 45 7.32 3.11 -16.24
N LEU A 46 6.30 3.14 -15.39
CA LEU A 46 4.93 2.69 -15.70
C LEU A 46 4.88 1.25 -16.26
N GLU A 47 5.88 0.44 -15.93
CA GLU A 47 5.90 -0.98 -16.24
C GLU A 47 5.06 -1.75 -15.23
N ASP A 48 4.50 -2.87 -15.67
CA ASP A 48 3.76 -3.77 -14.80
C ASP A 48 4.65 -4.24 -13.64
N GLN A 49 4.12 -4.18 -12.41
CA GLN A 49 4.87 -4.54 -11.20
C GLN A 49 4.26 -5.76 -10.52
N ILE A 50 5.11 -6.60 -9.92
CA ILE A 50 4.65 -7.66 -9.02
C ILE A 50 3.95 -7.01 -7.83
N PHE A 51 2.77 -7.54 -7.48
CA PHE A 51 1.93 -6.93 -6.45
C PHE A 51 1.26 -7.98 -5.55
N GLY A 52 0.78 -7.53 -4.39
CA GLY A 52 0.03 -8.35 -3.46
C GLY A 52 -0.65 -7.49 -2.40
N ILE A 53 -1.67 -8.05 -1.76
CA ILE A 53 -2.43 -7.37 -0.70
C ILE A 53 -2.51 -8.28 0.52
N GLY A 54 -2.16 -7.75 1.69
CA GLY A 54 -2.43 -8.35 2.99
C GLY A 54 -3.59 -7.63 3.67
N ILE A 55 -4.59 -8.37 4.12
CA ILE A 55 -5.76 -7.84 4.83
C ILE A 55 -5.78 -8.45 6.22
N PHE A 56 -5.85 -7.61 7.24
CA PHE A 56 -5.85 -8.01 8.65
C PHE A 56 -7.21 -7.72 9.27
N ASN A 57 -7.82 -8.72 9.92
CA ASN A 57 -9.04 -8.55 10.72
C ASN A 57 -8.67 -8.50 12.21
N LYS A 58 -8.98 -7.36 12.85
CA LYS A 58 -8.43 -6.94 14.16
C LYS A 58 -6.88 -6.90 14.10
N SER A 59 -6.21 -6.40 15.14
CA SER A 59 -4.73 -6.28 15.16
C SER A 59 -4.01 -7.64 15.04
N ASN A 60 -3.97 -8.18 13.83
CA ASN A 60 -3.25 -9.37 13.39
C ASN A 60 -3.73 -10.74 13.95
N TYR A 61 -4.95 -10.86 14.47
CA TYR A 61 -5.47 -12.16 14.94
C TYR A 61 -5.93 -13.08 13.80
N GLN A 62 -6.37 -12.51 12.68
CA GLN A 62 -6.71 -13.23 11.45
C GLN A 62 -6.25 -12.38 10.26
N HIS A 63 -5.64 -13.00 9.26
CA HIS A 63 -5.21 -12.28 8.06
C HIS A 63 -5.41 -13.13 6.80
N GLY A 64 -5.68 -12.45 5.69
CA GLY A 64 -5.67 -13.01 4.35
C GLY A 64 -4.56 -12.36 3.54
N ILE A 65 -3.81 -13.16 2.80
CA ILE A 65 -2.79 -12.66 1.87
C ILE A 65 -3.23 -13.07 0.47
N LYS A 66 -3.29 -12.10 -0.43
CA LYS A 66 -3.45 -12.33 -1.87
C LYS A 66 -2.13 -12.00 -2.56
N PRO A 67 -1.23 -12.98 -2.70
CA PRO A 67 0.02 -12.79 -3.43
C PRO A 67 -0.21 -12.96 -4.95
N ASN A 68 0.86 -12.78 -5.73
CA ASN A 68 0.91 -13.05 -7.17
C ASN A 68 -0.10 -12.23 -7.99
N LEU A 69 -0.36 -11.00 -7.56
CA LEU A 69 -1.08 -10.02 -8.38
C LEU A 69 -0.08 -9.26 -9.25
N VAL A 70 -0.61 -8.54 -10.24
CA VAL A 70 0.16 -7.62 -11.08
C VAL A 70 -0.49 -6.24 -11.00
N LEU A 71 0.28 -5.23 -10.61
CA LEU A 71 -0.13 -3.84 -10.70
C LEU A 71 0.11 -3.37 -12.14
N LYS A 72 -0.99 -3.13 -12.87
CA LYS A 72 -0.95 -2.68 -14.26
C LYS A 72 -1.22 -1.20 -14.37
N PHE A 73 -0.35 -0.48 -15.07
CA PHE A 73 -0.57 0.93 -15.39
C PHE A 73 -1.33 1.05 -16.71
N LYS A 74 -2.46 1.76 -16.70
CA LYS A 74 -3.19 2.09 -17.92
C LYS A 74 -2.50 3.31 -18.56
N LYS A 75 -1.99 3.11 -19.78
CA LYS A 75 -1.29 4.12 -20.59
C LYS A 75 -2.27 4.92 -21.44
#